data_AF-A0A9D2KZA1-F1
#
_entry.id   AF-A0A9D2KZA1-F1
#
_cell.length_a   1.000
_cell.length_b   1.000
_cell.length_c   1.000
_cell.angle_alpha   90.00
_cell.angle_beta   90.00
_cell.angle_gamma   90.00
#
_symmetry.space_group_name_H-M   'P 1'
#
loop_
_entity.id
_entity.type
_entity.pdbx_description
1 polymer ?
#
loop_
_entity_poly.entity_id
_entity_poly.type
_entity_poly.pdbx_seq_one_letter_code
_entity_poly.pdbx_strand_id
1 'polypeptide(L)'
;MNEPIPANREYKDSVFRMLYNDPETVLPLYNALNGTDYKDPQMLTVTTMENALYLGMRNDVSFLLDSRMTLYEHQSTWNPNLPLRDLFYIARLMEKYVNVHRKSLYSSTLIRLPAPRFVVFYNGLKDTEDNLLLRLSDAYEKAEAEPELELVVRLININPGHNPELMTRCRTLREYSEFVARIRKCAAEEAGFPEAVERAVTECIREGILADFLLSQRSEVVPTISSIAYYWHCNL
;
A
#
# COMPACT_ATOMS: atom_id res chain seq x y z
N MET A 1 6.85 -28.16 19.17
CA MET A 1 7.48 -27.07 18.40
C MET A 1 6.35 -26.20 17.91
N ASN A 2 6.23 -24.98 18.42
CA ASN A 2 5.22 -24.03 17.97
C ASN A 2 5.66 -23.51 16.60
N GLU A 3 5.05 -24.03 15.53
CA GLU A 3 5.19 -23.39 14.22
C GLU A 3 4.59 -21.98 14.32
N PRO A 4 5.30 -20.94 13.86
CA PRO A 4 4.76 -19.60 13.84
C PRO A 4 3.56 -19.58 12.89
N ILE A 5 2.40 -19.20 13.43
CA ILE A 5 1.17 -18.98 12.67
C ILE A 5 1.50 -18.08 11.47
N PRO A 6 1.24 -18.50 10.22
CA PRO A 6 1.54 -17.68 9.05
C PRO A 6 0.87 -16.31 9.22
N ALA A 7 1.67 -15.26 9.39
CA ALA A 7 1.18 -13.91 9.56
C ALA A 7 0.42 -13.51 8.30
N ASN A 8 -0.89 -13.61 8.41
CA ASN A 8 -1.80 -13.72 7.31
C ASN A 8 -1.78 -12.46 6.41
N ARG A 9 -1.33 -12.64 5.16
CA ARG A 9 -0.88 -11.57 4.25
C ARG A 9 -2.03 -10.72 3.70
N GLU A 10 -3.19 -11.33 3.47
CA GLU A 10 -4.28 -10.70 2.71
C GLU A 10 -5.11 -9.73 3.56
N TYR A 11 -5.16 -9.88 4.89
CA TYR A 11 -5.99 -8.99 5.71
C TYR A 11 -5.41 -7.59 5.87
N LYS A 12 -4.09 -7.45 6.06
CA LYS A 12 -3.46 -6.14 6.32
C LYS A 12 -3.62 -5.24 5.11
N ASP A 13 -3.44 -5.83 3.95
CA ASP A 13 -3.65 -5.22 2.67
C ASP A 13 -5.15 -4.92 2.43
N SER A 14 -6.05 -5.85 2.71
CA SER A 14 -7.50 -5.62 2.55
C SER A 14 -7.99 -4.43 3.39
N VAL A 15 -7.54 -4.33 4.65
CA VAL A 15 -7.88 -3.20 5.52
C VAL A 15 -7.22 -1.90 5.06
N PHE A 16 -5.97 -1.94 4.57
CA PHE A 16 -5.31 -0.75 4.00
C PHE A 16 -6.10 -0.21 2.82
N ARG A 17 -6.58 -1.08 1.93
CA ARG A 17 -7.43 -0.69 0.80
C ARG A 17 -8.77 -0.13 1.24
N MET A 18 -9.44 -0.76 2.21
CA MET A 18 -10.70 -0.25 2.76
C MET A 18 -10.51 1.17 3.33
N LEU A 19 -9.39 1.41 4.01
CA LEU A 19 -9.07 2.70 4.60
C LEU A 19 -8.80 3.80 3.55
N TYR A 20 -8.12 3.46 2.46
CA TYR A 20 -7.71 4.39 1.40
C TYR A 20 -8.57 4.30 0.13
N ASN A 21 -9.80 3.83 0.24
CA ASN A 21 -10.79 3.83 -0.84
C ASN A 21 -11.56 5.16 -0.95
N ASP A 22 -11.34 6.09 -0.02
CA ASP A 22 -11.99 7.40 0.02
C ASP A 22 -10.96 8.52 -0.32
N PRO A 23 -11.24 9.39 -1.31
CA PRO A 23 -10.42 10.58 -1.57
C PRO A 23 -10.08 11.40 -0.32
N GLU A 24 -11.00 11.50 0.65
CA GLU A 24 -10.81 12.23 1.91
C GLU A 24 -9.66 11.63 2.76
N THR A 25 -9.45 10.32 2.71
CA THR A 25 -8.36 9.65 3.43
C THR A 25 -7.06 9.62 2.62
N VAL A 26 -7.16 9.60 1.29
CA VAL A 26 -6.00 9.61 0.37
C VAL A 26 -5.30 10.98 0.34
N LEU A 27 -6.05 12.09 0.42
CA LEU A 27 -5.46 13.43 0.30
C LEU A 27 -4.42 13.77 1.39
N PRO A 28 -4.70 13.51 2.69
CA PRO A 28 -3.70 13.69 3.74
C PRO A 28 -2.43 12.85 3.51
N LEU A 29 -2.58 11.61 3.03
CA LEU A 29 -1.45 10.75 2.71
C LEU A 29 -0.60 11.31 1.58
N TYR A 30 -1.24 11.76 0.49
CA TYR A 30 -0.55 12.41 -0.61
C TYR A 30 0.18 13.68 -0.16
N ASN A 31 -0.50 14.55 0.59
CA ASN A 31 0.10 15.77 1.13
C ASN A 31 1.33 15.45 1.97
N ALA A 32 1.21 14.48 2.89
CA ALA A 32 2.30 14.03 3.73
C ALA A 32 3.49 13.52 2.92
N LEU A 33 3.27 12.71 1.88
CA LEU A 33 4.35 12.17 1.06
C LEU A 33 5.02 13.17 0.11
N ASN A 34 4.30 14.19 -0.35
CA ASN A 34 4.77 15.10 -1.38
C ASN A 34 5.13 16.50 -0.85
N GLY A 35 4.92 16.77 0.43
CA GLY A 35 5.18 18.09 1.00
C GLY A 35 4.18 19.16 0.53
N THR A 36 3.00 18.73 0.07
CA THR A 36 1.93 19.61 -0.43
C THR A 36 0.88 19.86 0.63
N ASP A 37 -0.04 20.78 0.37
CA ASP A 37 -1.13 21.14 1.28
C ASP A 37 -2.47 21.34 0.55
N TYR A 38 -2.80 20.42 -0.35
CA TYR A 38 -4.09 20.42 -1.04
C TYR A 38 -5.24 20.25 -0.04
N LYS A 39 -6.34 20.97 -0.26
CA LYS A 39 -7.50 21.00 0.64
C LYS A 39 -8.78 20.42 0.05
N ASP A 40 -8.80 20.19 -1.24
CA ASP A 40 -9.97 19.71 -1.97
C ASP A 40 -9.74 18.27 -2.44
N PRO A 41 -10.35 17.28 -1.77
CA PRO A 41 -10.25 15.86 -2.14
C PRO A 41 -10.86 15.55 -3.49
N GLN A 42 -11.73 16.41 -4.04
CA GLN A 42 -12.26 16.24 -5.40
C GLN A 42 -11.20 16.43 -6.49
N MET A 43 -10.04 17.02 -6.15
CA MET A 43 -8.88 17.06 -7.05
C MET A 43 -8.25 15.67 -7.24
N LEU A 44 -8.49 14.73 -6.33
CA LEU A 44 -8.04 13.34 -6.48
C LEU A 44 -9.02 12.58 -7.36
N THR A 45 -8.54 12.17 -8.53
CA THR A 45 -9.23 11.11 -9.27
C THR A 45 -8.79 9.76 -8.71
N VAL A 46 -9.47 9.30 -7.65
CA VAL A 46 -9.38 7.91 -7.16
C VAL A 46 -10.26 7.07 -8.08
N THR A 47 -9.70 6.54 -9.17
CA THR A 47 -10.52 5.76 -10.11
C THR A 47 -10.68 4.33 -9.60
N THR A 48 -11.93 3.86 -9.56
CA THR A 48 -12.26 2.44 -9.49
C THR A 48 -12.98 1.93 -10.76
N MET A 49 -12.26 1.18 -11.60
CA MET A 49 -12.69 0.35 -12.75
C MET A 49 -13.26 0.99 -14.02
N GLU A 50 -12.85 0.36 -15.12
CA GLU A 50 -13.38 0.29 -16.49
C GLU A 50 -13.10 1.34 -17.57
N ASN A 51 -12.89 2.65 -17.38
CA ASN A 51 -12.57 3.50 -18.57
C ASN A 51 -11.81 4.82 -18.32
N ALA A 52 -11.05 4.91 -17.24
CA ALA A 52 -9.88 5.78 -17.14
C ALA A 52 -8.72 4.97 -16.58
N LEU A 53 -7.48 5.44 -16.71
CA LEU A 53 -6.33 4.81 -16.04
C LEU A 53 -6.66 4.56 -14.58
N TYR A 54 -6.16 3.46 -14.02
CA TYR A 54 -6.42 2.95 -12.65
C TYR A 54 -7.62 2.00 -12.51
N LEU A 55 -7.32 0.71 -12.61
CA LEU A 55 -7.53 -0.30 -11.57
C LEU A 55 -7.07 -1.67 -12.09
N GLY A 56 -6.38 -2.39 -11.23
CA GLY A 56 -6.14 -3.82 -11.39
C GLY A 56 -4.69 -4.22 -11.20
N MET A 57 -4.23 -4.27 -9.94
CA MET A 57 -3.78 -5.52 -9.33
C MET A 57 -3.97 -5.37 -7.83
N ARG A 58 -4.57 -6.41 -7.24
CA ARG A 58 -5.01 -6.51 -5.85
C ARG A 58 -3.92 -5.97 -4.90
N ASN A 59 -3.77 -4.67 -4.57
CA ASN A 59 -2.97 -4.10 -3.45
C ASN A 59 -2.75 -2.59 -3.57
N ASP A 60 -2.84 -2.04 -4.78
CA ASP A 60 -2.26 -0.72 -5.06
C ASP A 60 -3.33 0.38 -5.18
N VAL A 61 -3.14 1.50 -4.46
CA VAL A 61 -3.89 2.75 -4.67
C VAL A 61 -3.13 3.57 -5.69
N SER A 62 -3.81 3.95 -6.76
CA SER A 62 -3.18 4.64 -7.88
C SER A 62 -4.09 5.75 -8.39
N PHE A 63 -3.53 6.94 -8.57
CA PHE A 63 -4.28 8.14 -8.96
C PHE A 63 -3.38 9.11 -9.73
N LEU A 64 -4.02 9.96 -10.54
CA LEU A 64 -3.39 11.09 -11.22
C LEU A 64 -3.64 12.34 -10.39
N LEU A 65 -2.57 12.91 -9.83
CA LEU A 65 -2.57 14.25 -9.26
C LEU A 65 -1.25 14.92 -9.65
N ASP A 66 -1.29 16.21 -10.01
CA ASP A 66 -0.10 16.97 -10.42
C ASP A 66 0.65 16.37 -11.63
N SER A 67 -0.09 15.80 -12.60
CA SER A 67 0.51 15.16 -13.80
C SER A 67 1.55 14.06 -13.48
N ARG A 68 1.37 13.36 -12.35
CA ARG A 68 2.20 12.22 -11.95
C ARG A 68 1.39 10.93 -11.92
N MET A 69 1.98 9.85 -12.44
CA MET A 69 1.44 8.50 -12.34
C MET A 69 1.98 7.85 -11.07
N THR A 70 1.27 8.02 -9.95
CA THR A 70 1.75 7.51 -8.67
C THR A 70 1.13 6.16 -8.35
N LEU A 71 1.98 5.17 -8.03
CA LEU A 71 1.63 3.85 -7.52
C LEU A 71 1.99 3.79 -6.04
N TYR A 72 0.96 3.68 -5.20
CA TYR A 72 1.10 3.41 -3.77
C TYR A 72 0.70 1.98 -3.47
N GLU A 73 1.62 1.24 -2.89
CA GLU A 73 1.37 -0.14 -2.49
C GLU A 73 1.61 -0.32 -0.99
N HIS A 74 0.89 -1.25 -0.38
CA HIS A 74 1.19 -1.75 0.95
C HIS A 74 1.84 -3.15 0.90
N GLN A 75 2.88 -3.36 1.71
CA GLN A 75 3.55 -4.64 1.87
C GLN A 75 3.76 -5.00 3.34
N SER A 76 3.24 -6.17 3.73
CA SER A 76 3.48 -6.75 5.06
C SER A 76 4.58 -7.81 5.09
N THR A 77 5.15 -8.15 3.94
CA THR A 77 6.19 -9.16 3.79
C THR A 77 7.30 -8.59 2.93
N TRP A 78 8.54 -8.90 3.29
CA TRP A 78 9.70 -8.46 2.50
C TRP A 78 9.63 -9.09 1.09
N ASN A 79 9.69 -8.24 0.06
CA ASN A 79 9.69 -8.69 -1.33
C ASN A 79 10.70 -7.85 -2.14
N PRO A 80 11.90 -8.38 -2.46
CA PRO A 80 12.89 -7.64 -3.25
C PRO A 80 12.50 -7.53 -4.74
N ASN A 81 11.51 -8.30 -5.21
CA ASN A 81 11.06 -8.29 -6.61
C ASN A 81 10.09 -7.15 -6.93
N LEU A 82 9.91 -6.20 -6.01
CA LEU A 82 9.05 -5.03 -6.16
C LEU A 82 9.35 -4.25 -7.44
N PRO A 83 10.62 -3.88 -7.75
CA PRO A 83 10.91 -3.09 -8.95
C PRO A 83 10.52 -3.79 -10.25
N LEU A 84 10.72 -5.11 -10.35
CA LEU A 84 10.34 -5.89 -11.52
C LEU A 84 8.81 -5.97 -11.68
N ARG A 85 8.09 -6.15 -10.58
CA ARG A 85 6.63 -6.16 -10.59
C ARG A 85 6.07 -4.81 -11.03
N ASP A 86 6.61 -3.73 -10.46
CA ASP A 86 6.20 -2.36 -10.77
C ASP A 86 6.51 -1.99 -12.22
N LEU A 87 7.58 -2.54 -12.81
CA LEU A 87 7.88 -2.39 -14.24
C LEU A 87 6.74 -2.91 -15.11
N PHE A 88 6.23 -4.10 -14.80
CA PHE A 88 5.09 -4.66 -15.53
C PHE A 88 3.82 -3.82 -15.33
N TYR A 89 3.62 -3.25 -14.15
CA TYR A 89 2.47 -2.41 -13.87
C TYR A 89 2.53 -1.09 -14.64
N ILE A 90 3.67 -0.39 -14.59
CA ILE A 90 3.79 0.90 -15.26
C ILE A 90 3.75 0.76 -16.78
N ALA A 91 4.31 -0.31 -17.35
CA ALA A 91 4.25 -0.55 -18.79
C ALA A 91 2.79 -0.65 -19.28
N ARG A 92 1.96 -1.46 -18.60
CA ARG A 92 0.52 -1.58 -18.88
C ARG A 92 -0.21 -0.25 -18.71
N LEU A 93 0.17 0.52 -17.69
CA LEU A 93 -0.45 1.81 -17.40
C LEU A 93 -0.11 2.84 -18.48
N MET A 94 1.16 2.91 -18.91
CA MET A 94 1.58 3.79 -20.00
C MET A 94 0.92 3.42 -21.34
N GLU A 95 0.79 2.13 -21.64
CA GLU A 95 0.05 1.66 -22.82
C GLU A 95 -1.41 2.13 -22.81
N LYS A 96 -2.12 1.93 -21.69
CA LYS A 96 -3.50 2.41 -21.53
C LYS A 96 -3.60 3.93 -21.69
N TYR A 97 -2.63 4.69 -21.17
CA TYR A 97 -2.59 6.14 -21.30
C TYR A 97 -2.50 6.58 -22.76
N VAL A 98 -1.60 5.96 -23.52
CA VAL A 98 -1.46 6.21 -24.96
C VAL A 98 -2.78 5.94 -25.68
N ASN A 99 -3.43 4.81 -25.39
CA ASN A 99 -4.66 4.38 -26.04
C ASN A 99 -5.86 5.29 -25.73
N VAL A 100 -6.12 5.60 -24.45
CA VAL A 100 -7.25 6.45 -24.04
C VAL A 100 -7.15 7.85 -24.64
N HIS A 101 -5.93 8.39 -24.72
CA HIS A 101 -5.68 9.71 -25.32
C HIS A 101 -5.49 9.65 -26.84
N ARG A 102 -5.73 8.50 -27.49
CA ARG A 102 -5.60 8.27 -28.94
C ARG A 102 -4.26 8.77 -29.50
N LYS A 103 -3.19 8.64 -28.71
CA LYS A 103 -1.85 9.04 -29.11
C LYS A 103 -1.25 7.96 -30.01
N SER A 104 -0.55 8.35 -31.07
CA SER A 104 0.10 7.40 -31.98
C SER A 104 1.59 7.26 -31.65
N LEU A 105 1.99 6.05 -31.25
CA LEU A 105 3.41 5.70 -31.02
C LEU A 105 4.25 5.81 -32.29
N TYR A 106 3.62 5.70 -33.47
CA TYR A 106 4.29 5.79 -34.77
C TYR A 106 4.28 7.21 -35.36
N SER A 107 3.78 8.20 -34.61
CA SER A 107 3.86 9.60 -35.03
C SER A 107 5.26 10.18 -34.79
N SER A 108 5.63 11.21 -35.53
CA SER A 108 6.84 12.00 -35.30
C SER A 108 6.73 12.94 -34.09
N THR A 109 5.57 13.00 -33.43
CA THR A 109 5.35 13.86 -32.27
C THR A 109 5.64 13.11 -30.98
N LEU A 110 6.50 13.68 -30.13
CA LEU A 110 6.81 13.11 -28.82
C LEU A 110 5.55 13.01 -27.94
N ILE A 111 5.22 11.80 -27.50
CA ILE A 111 4.18 11.58 -26.50
C ILE A 111 4.72 11.97 -25.13
N ARG A 112 4.20 13.07 -24.58
CA ARG A 112 4.42 13.42 -23.17
C ARG A 112 3.66 12.43 -22.28
N LEU A 113 4.39 11.79 -21.37
CA LEU A 113 3.85 10.92 -20.32
C LEU A 113 3.94 11.63 -18.96
N PRO A 114 2.96 11.41 -18.07
CA PRO A 114 3.09 11.76 -16.66
C PRO A 114 4.32 11.06 -16.04
N ALA A 115 5.04 11.74 -15.15
CA ALA A 115 6.19 11.14 -14.48
C ALA A 115 5.71 10.09 -13.46
N PRO A 116 6.21 8.84 -13.50
CA PRO A 116 5.80 7.82 -12.55
C PRO A 116 6.45 8.03 -11.17
N ARG A 117 5.76 7.58 -10.11
CA ARG A 117 6.31 7.47 -8.75
C ARG A 117 5.88 6.13 -8.15
N PHE A 118 6.83 5.43 -7.53
CA PHE A 118 6.62 4.12 -6.92
C PHE A 118 6.92 4.23 -5.42
N VAL A 119 5.89 4.08 -4.58
CA VAL A 119 6.05 4.13 -3.12
C VAL A 119 5.37 2.91 -2.50
N VAL A 120 6.12 2.20 -1.68
CA VAL A 120 5.63 1.01 -0.97
C VAL A 120 5.69 1.27 0.52
N PHE A 121 4.55 1.21 1.20
CA PHE A 121 4.47 1.24 2.66
C PHE A 121 4.74 -0.15 3.21
N TYR A 122 5.86 -0.30 3.92
CA TYR A 122 6.26 -1.56 4.50
C TYR A 122 5.91 -1.61 5.98
N ASN A 123 5.14 -2.61 6.39
CA ASN A 123 4.94 -2.91 7.80
C ASN A 123 5.34 -4.34 8.16
N GLY A 124 6.24 -5.01 7.42
CA GLY A 124 6.59 -6.38 7.75
C GLY A 124 7.43 -6.55 9.02
N LEU A 125 7.75 -7.81 9.35
CA LEU A 125 8.51 -8.18 10.55
C LEU A 125 10.04 -8.10 10.38
N LYS A 126 10.53 -8.06 9.13
CA LYS A 126 11.97 -7.91 8.88
C LYS A 126 12.33 -6.48 9.26
N ASP A 127 13.35 -6.32 10.10
CA ASP A 127 13.85 -5.00 10.43
C ASP A 127 14.43 -4.32 9.17
N THR A 128 14.04 -3.07 8.97
CA THR A 128 14.36 -2.28 7.79
C THR A 128 14.48 -0.82 8.15
N GLU A 129 15.35 -0.09 7.47
CA GLU A 129 15.50 1.35 7.62
C GLU A 129 14.19 2.11 7.32
N ASP A 130 14.11 3.36 7.78
CA ASP A 130 12.94 4.23 7.54
C ASP A 130 12.64 4.37 6.04
N ASN A 131 13.67 4.59 5.22
CA ASN A 131 13.54 4.77 3.79
C ASN A 131 14.57 3.91 3.07
N LEU A 132 14.09 2.99 2.25
CA LEU A 132 14.93 2.12 1.45
C LEU A 132 14.57 2.28 -0.03
N LEU A 133 15.59 2.27 -0.89
CA LEU A 133 15.39 2.23 -2.34
C LEU A 133 15.65 0.81 -2.83
N LEU A 134 14.66 0.21 -3.49
CA LEU A 134 14.82 -1.03 -4.23
C LEU A 134 15.02 -0.68 -5.70
N ARG A 135 16.04 -1.26 -6.32
CA ARG A 135 16.37 -0.98 -7.73
C ARG A 135 16.13 -2.21 -8.58
N LEU A 136 15.71 -2.00 -9.82
CA LEU A 136 15.58 -3.10 -10.77
C LEU A 136 16.95 -3.68 -11.10
N SER A 137 17.99 -2.85 -11.12
CA SER A 137 19.36 -3.28 -11.36
C SER A 137 19.87 -4.32 -10.36
N ASP A 138 19.34 -4.34 -9.13
CA ASP A 138 19.73 -5.31 -8.10
C ASP A 138 19.33 -6.74 -8.49
N ALA A 139 18.41 -6.90 -9.45
CA ALA A 139 17.97 -8.19 -9.98
C ALA A 139 18.78 -8.67 -11.20
N TYR A 140 19.70 -7.87 -11.74
CA TYR A 140 20.45 -8.23 -12.94
C TYR A 140 21.57 -9.22 -12.61
N GLU A 141 21.71 -10.27 -13.43
CA GLU A 141 22.81 -11.25 -13.28
C GLU A 141 24.19 -10.61 -13.46
N LYS A 142 24.25 -9.54 -14.27
CA LYS A 142 25.45 -8.74 -14.51
C LYS A 142 25.20 -7.34 -13.97
N ALA A 143 26.06 -6.92 -13.05
CA ALA A 143 26.03 -5.56 -12.54
C ALA A 143 26.57 -4.61 -13.60
N GLU A 144 25.78 -3.59 -13.92
CA GLU A 144 26.14 -2.49 -14.79
C GLU A 144 26.21 -1.21 -13.95
N ALA A 145 27.25 -0.39 -14.16
CA ALA A 145 27.39 0.88 -13.43
C ALA A 145 26.27 1.87 -13.79
N GLU A 146 25.81 1.84 -15.04
CA GLU A 146 24.75 2.67 -15.59
C GLU A 146 23.75 1.78 -16.34
N PRO A 147 22.76 1.19 -15.65
CA PRO A 147 21.76 0.34 -16.28
C PRO A 147 20.89 1.14 -17.25
N GLU A 148 20.69 0.63 -18.48
CA GLU A 148 19.86 1.28 -19.50
C GLU A 148 18.35 1.24 -19.16
N LEU A 149 17.95 0.26 -18.35
CA LEU A 149 16.62 0.15 -17.78
C LEU A 149 16.74 0.18 -16.26
N GLU A 150 16.16 1.20 -15.64
CA GLU A 150 16.15 1.32 -14.18
C GLU A 150 14.78 1.75 -13.69
N LEU A 151 14.27 1.01 -12.71
CA LEU A 151 13.06 1.37 -11.98
C LEU A 151 13.41 1.34 -10.50
N VAL A 152 13.20 2.47 -9.84
CA VAL A 152 13.49 2.62 -8.41
C VAL A 152 12.18 2.73 -7.64
N VAL A 153 12.02 1.84 -6.66
CA VAL A 153 10.89 1.82 -5.74
C VAL A 153 11.32 2.38 -4.39
N ARG A 154 10.59 3.37 -3.87
CA ARG A 154 10.81 3.90 -2.53
C ARG A 154 9.98 3.11 -1.52
N LEU A 155 10.64 2.28 -0.72
CA LEU A 155 10.04 1.55 0.38
C LEU A 155 10.13 2.38 1.66
N ILE A 156 8.98 2.66 2.28
CA ILE A 156 8.83 3.46 3.49
C ILE A 156 8.42 2.54 4.62
N ASN A 157 9.27 2.36 5.62
CA ASN A 157 8.93 1.58 6.81
C ASN A 157 7.91 2.35 7.66
N ILE A 158 6.69 1.82 7.74
CA ILE A 158 5.61 2.42 8.50
C ILE A 158 5.41 1.75 9.86
N ASN A 159 6.23 0.79 10.27
CA ASN A 159 6.11 0.18 11.61
C ASN A 159 6.24 1.24 12.73
N PRO A 160 5.67 1.02 13.92
CA PRO A 160 5.79 1.98 15.03
C PRO A 160 7.25 2.30 15.35
N GLY A 161 7.55 3.60 15.49
CA GLY A 161 8.91 4.11 15.71
C GLY A 161 9.65 4.57 14.44
N HIS A 162 9.12 4.27 13.25
CA HIS A 162 9.72 4.65 11.97
C HIS A 162 9.01 5.83 11.28
N ASN A 163 9.75 6.60 10.48
CA ASN A 163 9.27 7.76 9.73
C ASN A 163 8.40 8.74 10.56
N PRO A 164 8.90 9.24 11.71
CA PRO A 164 8.09 10.01 12.67
C PRO A 164 7.47 11.29 12.06
N GLU A 165 8.17 11.93 11.12
CA GLU A 165 7.65 13.11 10.41
C GLU A 165 6.44 12.77 9.54
N LEU A 166 6.50 11.67 8.77
CA LEU A 166 5.39 11.19 7.96
C LEU A 166 4.21 10.81 8.85
N MET A 167 4.46 10.09 9.94
CA MET A 167 3.42 9.69 10.91
C MET A 167 2.76 10.88 11.60
N THR A 168 3.51 11.95 11.83
CA THR A 168 2.97 13.19 12.39
C THR A 168 2.08 13.91 11.37
N ARG A 169 2.45 13.89 10.09
CA ARG A 169 1.71 14.56 9.01
C ARG A 169 0.50 13.78 8.51
N CYS A 170 0.49 12.46 8.63
CA CYS A 170 -0.61 11.59 8.23
C CYS A 170 -1.12 10.76 9.42
N ARG A 171 -2.07 11.32 10.16
CA ARG A 171 -2.71 10.67 11.31
C ARG A 171 -3.28 9.29 10.95
N THR A 172 -3.98 9.18 9.82
CA THR A 172 -4.58 7.92 9.34
C THR A 172 -3.54 6.82 9.12
N LEU A 173 -2.39 7.15 8.52
CA LEU A 173 -1.30 6.18 8.32
C LEU A 173 -0.68 5.73 9.64
N ARG A 174 -0.49 6.67 10.57
CA ARG A 174 0.00 6.38 11.93
C ARG A 174 -0.94 5.44 12.67
N GLU A 175 -2.23 5.77 12.72
CA GLU A 175 -3.23 4.95 13.41
C GLU A 175 -3.39 3.57 12.75
N TYR A 176 -3.27 3.48 11.42
CA TYR A 176 -3.19 2.19 10.72
C TYR A 176 -1.98 1.37 11.16
N SER A 177 -0.81 1.98 11.28
CA SER A 177 0.40 1.30 11.77
C SER A 177 0.20 0.78 13.20
N GLU A 178 -0.33 1.61 14.09
CA GLU A 178 -0.63 1.25 15.48
C GLU A 178 -1.65 0.11 15.56
N PHE A 179 -2.71 0.15 14.74
CA PHE A 179 -3.72 -0.90 14.65
C PHE A 179 -3.10 -2.24 14.23
N VAL A 180 -2.28 -2.24 13.18
CA VAL A 180 -1.60 -3.46 12.71
C VAL A 180 -0.62 -4.00 13.75
N ALA A 181 0.07 -3.13 14.49
CA ALA A 181 0.93 -3.53 15.60
C ALA A 181 0.10 -4.13 16.75
N ARG A 182 -1.09 -3.58 17.02
CA ARG A 182 -2.00 -4.12 18.04
C ARG A 182 -2.48 -5.52 17.70
N ILE A 183 -2.89 -5.77 16.45
CA ILE A 183 -3.29 -7.11 16.00
C ILE A 183 -2.16 -8.10 16.24
N ARG A 184 -0.91 -7.75 15.92
CA ARG A 184 0.25 -8.63 16.14
C ARG A 184 0.46 -8.93 17.62
N LYS A 185 0.35 -7.91 18.47
CA LYS A 185 0.49 -8.07 19.91
C LYS A 185 -0.57 -9.01 20.46
N CYS A 186 -1.85 -8.77 20.15
CA CYS A 186 -2.94 -9.64 20.57
C CYS A 186 -2.78 -11.06 20.03
N ALA A 187 -2.37 -11.24 18.78
CA ALA A 187 -2.17 -12.56 18.17
C ALA A 187 -1.01 -13.35 18.79
N ALA A 188 -0.06 -12.68 19.45
CA ALA A 188 1.02 -13.33 20.20
C ALA A 188 0.60 -13.72 21.64
N GLU A 189 -0.43 -13.08 22.19
CA GLU A 189 -0.90 -13.27 23.56
C GLU A 189 -2.11 -14.22 23.66
N GLU A 190 -2.96 -14.26 22.62
CA GLU A 190 -4.18 -15.06 22.60
C GLU A 190 -3.97 -16.45 22.01
N ALA A 191 -4.78 -17.43 22.45
CA ALA A 191 -4.77 -18.78 21.89
C ALA A 191 -5.43 -18.87 20.50
N GLY A 192 -6.29 -17.91 20.16
CA GLY A 192 -7.05 -17.88 18.91
C GLY A 192 -6.93 -16.54 18.17
N PHE A 193 -6.73 -16.63 16.86
CA PHE A 193 -6.57 -15.45 16.00
C PHE A 193 -7.85 -14.58 15.91
N PRO A 194 -9.07 -15.14 15.80
CA PRO A 194 -10.30 -14.33 15.82
C PRO A 194 -10.48 -13.52 17.11
N GLU A 195 -10.16 -14.11 18.27
CA GLU A 195 -10.22 -13.47 19.57
C GLU A 195 -9.21 -12.32 19.66
N ALA A 196 -7.99 -12.54 19.15
CA ALA A 196 -6.97 -11.49 19.05
C ALA A 196 -7.42 -10.31 18.20
N VAL A 197 -8.11 -10.55 17.09
CA VAL A 197 -8.65 -9.51 16.21
C VAL A 197 -9.73 -8.70 16.91
N GLU A 198 -10.70 -9.36 17.53
CA GLU A 198 -11.79 -8.69 18.24
C GLU A 198 -11.28 -7.85 19.41
N ARG A 199 -10.32 -8.38 20.17
CA ARG A 199 -9.65 -7.65 21.23
C ARG A 199 -8.90 -6.44 20.68
N ALA A 200 -8.10 -6.60 19.63
CA ALA A 200 -7.35 -5.52 19.01
C ALA A 200 -8.27 -4.40 18.50
N VAL A 201 -9.37 -4.75 17.82
CA VAL A 201 -10.39 -3.80 17.34
C VAL A 201 -11.03 -3.05 18.52
N THR A 202 -11.44 -3.77 19.56
CA THR A 202 -12.08 -3.19 20.74
C THR A 202 -11.14 -2.22 21.48
N GLU A 203 -9.88 -2.60 21.66
CA GLU A 203 -8.88 -1.73 22.29
C GLU A 203 -8.57 -0.49 21.44
N CYS A 204 -8.43 -0.64 20.12
CA CYS A 204 -8.16 0.48 19.21
C CYS A 204 -9.32 1.49 19.18
N ILE A 205 -10.58 1.02 19.12
CA ILE A 205 -11.76 1.90 19.21
C ILE A 205 -11.74 2.68 20.53
N ARG A 206 -11.50 1.99 21.66
CA ARG A 206 -11.47 2.62 23.00
C ARG A 206 -10.38 3.69 23.11
N GLU A 207 -9.25 3.47 22.45
CA GLU A 207 -8.08 4.35 22.50
C GLU A 207 -8.09 5.42 21.38
N GLY A 208 -9.12 5.44 20.53
CA GLY A 208 -9.26 6.44 19.47
C GLY A 208 -8.45 6.16 18.20
N ILE A 209 -7.89 4.96 18.06
CA ILE A 209 -7.06 4.52 16.93
C ILE A 209 -7.99 3.98 15.83
N LEU A 210 -8.05 4.66 14.68
CA LEU A 210 -8.98 4.35 13.59
C LEU A 210 -10.45 4.17 14.06
N ALA A 211 -10.84 4.83 15.15
CA ALA A 211 -12.09 4.49 15.86
C ALA A 211 -13.33 4.61 14.97
N ASP A 212 -13.47 5.70 14.21
CA ASP A 212 -14.64 5.90 13.33
C ASP A 212 -14.69 4.87 12.20
N PHE A 213 -13.54 4.55 11.61
CA PHE A 213 -13.41 3.50 10.58
C PHE A 213 -13.74 2.13 11.17
N LEU A 214 -13.17 1.76 12.31
CA LEU A 214 -13.40 0.47 12.95
C LEU A 214 -14.82 0.32 13.48
N LEU A 215 -15.46 1.39 13.96
CA LEU A 215 -16.86 1.39 14.40
C LEU A 215 -17.81 1.16 13.22
N SER A 216 -17.57 1.87 12.10
CA SER A 216 -18.42 1.76 10.90
C SER A 216 -18.19 0.48 10.11
N GLN A 217 -16.97 -0.04 10.09
CA GLN A 217 -16.56 -1.19 9.27
C GLN A 217 -16.33 -2.46 10.09
N ARG A 218 -16.68 -2.51 11.39
CA ARG A 218 -16.40 -3.66 12.27
C ARG A 218 -16.85 -4.99 11.67
N SER A 219 -18.07 -5.02 11.14
CA SER A 219 -18.70 -6.22 10.56
C SER A 219 -18.02 -6.71 9.29
N GLU A 220 -17.18 -5.88 8.65
CA GLU A 220 -16.38 -6.27 7.49
C GLU A 220 -14.92 -6.52 7.89
N VAL A 221 -14.34 -5.65 8.72
CA VAL A 221 -12.94 -5.73 9.15
C VAL A 221 -12.68 -7.00 9.96
N VAL A 222 -13.52 -7.34 10.94
CA VAL A 222 -13.28 -8.53 11.78
C VAL A 222 -13.35 -9.80 10.94
N PRO A 223 -14.40 -10.06 10.13
CA PRO A 223 -14.42 -11.25 9.27
C PRO A 223 -13.32 -11.23 8.21
N THR A 224 -13.00 -10.09 7.60
CA THR A 224 -11.88 -10.00 6.64
C THR A 224 -10.56 -10.39 7.29
N ILE A 225 -10.31 -10.02 8.54
CA ILE A 225 -9.08 -10.42 9.23
C ILE A 225 -9.15 -11.89 9.68
N SER A 226 -10.27 -12.31 10.27
CA SER A 226 -10.45 -13.63 10.89
C SER A 226 -10.66 -14.78 9.88
N SER A 227 -11.40 -14.56 8.79
CA SER A 227 -11.71 -15.58 7.77
C SER A 227 -10.49 -16.04 7.00
N ILE A 228 -9.55 -15.13 6.76
CA ILE A 228 -8.34 -15.43 6.01
C ILE A 228 -7.43 -16.35 6.87
N ALA A 229 -7.60 -16.43 8.20
CA ALA A 229 -6.92 -17.44 9.02
C ALA A 229 -7.59 -18.83 8.93
N TYR A 230 -8.91 -18.87 8.70
CA TYR A 230 -9.70 -20.10 8.60
C TYR A 230 -9.44 -20.86 7.28
N TYR A 231 -9.26 -20.16 6.16
CA TYR A 231 -9.02 -20.78 4.85
C TYR A 231 -7.70 -21.58 4.73
N TRP A 232 -6.76 -21.39 5.65
CA TRP A 232 -5.51 -22.17 5.71
C TRP A 232 -5.60 -23.42 6.59
N HIS A 233 -6.58 -23.51 7.50
CA HIS A 233 -6.78 -24.70 8.33
C HIS A 233 -7.68 -25.76 7.65
N CYS A 234 -8.50 -25.38 6.67
CA CYS A 234 -9.44 -26.30 6.02
C CYS A 234 -8.99 -26.85 4.65
N ASN A 235 -7.78 -26.53 4.16
CA ASN A 235 -7.24 -27.04 2.89
C ASN A 235 -5.87 -27.70 3.03
N LEU A 236 -5.65 -28.43 4.14
CA LEU A 236 -4.60 -29.44 4.28
C LEU A 236 -5.24 -30.80 4.60
#